data_AF-A0A318CXL8-F1
#
_entry.id   AF-A0A318CXL8-F1
#
_cell.length_a   1.000
_cell.length_b   1.000
_cell.length_c   1.000
_cell.angle_alpha   90.00
_cell.angle_beta   90.00
_cell.angle_gamma   90.00
#
_symmetry.space_group_name_H-M   'P 1'
#
loop_
_entity.id
_entity.type
_entity.pdbx_description
1 polymer ?
#
loop_
_entity_poly.entity_id
_entity_poly.type
_entity_poly.pdbx_seq_one_letter_code
_entity_poly.pdbx_strand_id
1 'polypeptide(L)'
;MRALIESYHKIKVFSKTGKPGRPKDPIKEPHPDLVYGQVIKERKGSRIIGVTYRIKCGAKRLAQLGLKISTTLLERLNLTLRQSLAPLARKTLGFSKERKNLRKQIVFFQAFYNFARPHMSLREKVSETTKPFEQRWASKTPGMAAGLTDHVWTFRELLTVKLAQAP
;
A
#
# COMPACT_ATOMS: atom_id res chain seq x y z
N MET A 1 10.06 -16.00 5.15
CA MET A 1 10.93 -15.85 3.97
C MET A 1 10.48 -16.75 2.82
N ARG A 2 10.31 -18.06 3.04
CA ARG A 2 9.99 -19.05 1.98
C ARG A 2 8.75 -18.71 1.14
N ALA A 3 7.63 -18.32 1.77
CA ALA A 3 6.41 -17.92 1.06
C ALA A 3 6.56 -16.64 0.21
N LEU A 4 7.37 -15.67 0.67
CA LEU A 4 7.66 -14.45 -0.10
C LEU A 4 8.50 -14.75 -1.33
N ILE A 5 9.50 -15.63 -1.19
CA ILE A 5 10.32 -16.07 -2.32
C ILE A 5 9.44 -16.84 -3.30
N GLU A 6 8.54 -17.70 -2.82
CA GLU A 6 7.61 -18.43 -3.69
C GLU A 6 6.77 -17.49 -4.57
N SER A 7 6.31 -16.37 -4.02
CA SER A 7 5.51 -15.37 -4.76
C SER A 7 6.36 -14.40 -5.59
N TYR A 8 7.55 -14.04 -5.13
CA TYR A 8 8.39 -12.98 -5.68
C TYR A 8 9.83 -13.47 -5.90
N HIS A 9 10.01 -14.41 -6.82
CA HIS A 9 11.33 -14.91 -7.22
C HIS A 9 11.65 -14.64 -8.68
N LYS A 10 12.94 -14.74 -9.01
CA LYS A 10 13.40 -15.08 -10.36
C LYS A 10 13.95 -16.50 -10.34
N ILE A 11 13.67 -17.25 -11.40
CA ILE A 11 14.26 -18.57 -11.60
C ILE A 11 15.65 -18.37 -12.17
N LYS A 12 16.67 -18.85 -11.45
CA LYS A 12 18.04 -18.89 -11.92
C LYS A 12 18.33 -20.28 -12.47
N VAL A 13 18.54 -20.34 -13.78
CA VAL A 13 18.95 -21.56 -14.48
C VAL A 13 20.47 -21.59 -14.52
N PHE A 14 21.07 -22.73 -14.16
CA PHE A 14 22.51 -22.92 -14.26
C PHE A 14 22.86 -23.42 -15.66
N SER A 15 23.91 -22.85 -16.26
CA SER A 15 24.47 -23.36 -17.51
C SER A 15 25.01 -24.78 -17.31
N LYS A 16 24.97 -25.61 -18.36
CA LYS A 16 25.55 -26.95 -18.32
C LYS A 16 27.06 -26.84 -18.06
N THR A 17 27.56 -27.58 -17.08
CA THR A 17 28.97 -27.53 -16.66
C THR A 17 29.93 -28.22 -17.65
N GLY A 18 29.41 -28.91 -18.67
CA GLY A 18 30.21 -29.66 -19.66
C GLY A 18 30.83 -30.97 -19.15
N LYS A 19 30.74 -31.26 -17.85
CA LYS A 19 31.20 -32.50 -17.22
C LYS A 19 30.08 -33.56 -17.18
N PRO A 20 30.41 -34.86 -17.20
CA PRO A 20 29.42 -35.93 -17.01
C PRO A 20 28.70 -35.76 -15.66
N GLY A 21 27.37 -35.80 -15.66
CA GLY A 21 26.55 -35.68 -14.45
C GLY A 21 25.22 -34.97 -14.70
N ARG A 22 24.29 -35.08 -13.73
CA ARG A 22 22.98 -34.45 -13.79
C ARG A 22 23.14 -32.92 -13.75
N PRO A 23 22.54 -32.17 -14.70
CA PRO A 23 22.51 -30.71 -14.63
C PRO A 23 21.88 -30.22 -13.33
N LYS A 24 22.36 -29.10 -12.81
CA LYS A 24 21.84 -28.53 -11.56
C LYS A 24 20.43 -27.98 -11.78
N ASP A 25 19.49 -28.41 -10.94
CA ASP A 25 18.11 -27.95 -11.03
C ASP A 25 18.04 -26.41 -10.82
N PRO A 26 17.12 -25.72 -11.51
CA PRO A 26 16.94 -24.27 -11.34
C PRO A 26 16.57 -23.90 -9.89
N ILE A 27 17.16 -22.81 -9.38
CA ILE A 27 16.89 -22.33 -8.03
C ILE A 27 16.04 -21.05 -8.07
N LYS A 28 15.10 -20.92 -7.15
CA LYS A 28 14.32 -19.70 -6.92
C LYS A 28 15.13 -18.72 -6.07
N GLU A 29 15.61 -17.65 -6.68
CA GLU A 29 16.26 -16.55 -5.97
C GLU A 29 15.25 -15.41 -5.74
N PRO A 30 15.32 -14.69 -4.61
CA PRO A 30 14.49 -13.51 -4.39
C PRO A 30 14.63 -12.53 -5.57
N HIS A 31 13.51 -11.96 -6.02
CA HIS A 31 13.55 -10.97 -7.09
C HIS A 31 14.49 -9.80 -6.70
N PRO A 32 15.33 -9.27 -7.62
CA PRO A 32 16.27 -8.18 -7.31
C PRO A 32 15.60 -6.93 -6.71
N ASP A 33 14.34 -6.71 -7.09
CA ASP A 33 13.55 -5.57 -6.62
C ASP A 33 12.87 -5.80 -5.26
N LEU A 34 12.90 -7.04 -4.75
CA LEU A 34 12.25 -7.39 -3.49
C LEU A 34 13.05 -6.86 -2.30
N VAL A 35 12.50 -5.84 -1.65
CA VAL A 35 12.94 -5.37 -0.34
C VAL A 35 12.00 -5.92 0.70
N TYR A 36 12.53 -6.68 1.66
CA TYR A 36 11.75 -7.21 2.76
C TYR A 36 12.46 -6.97 4.09
N GLY A 37 11.74 -6.35 5.01
CA GLY A 37 12.20 -6.07 6.36
C GLY A 37 11.17 -6.48 7.40
N GLN A 38 11.63 -6.59 8.64
CA GLN A 38 10.84 -6.91 9.81
C GLN A 38 10.94 -5.76 10.81
N VAL A 39 9.79 -5.37 11.37
CA VAL A 39 9.70 -4.48 12.51
C VAL A 39 9.40 -5.34 13.73
N ILE A 40 10.41 -5.58 14.56
CA ILE A 40 10.34 -6.43 15.74
C ILE A 40 10.03 -5.52 16.91
N LYS A 41 8.79 -5.59 17.42
CA LYS A 41 8.34 -4.83 18.58
C LYS A 41 8.65 -5.63 19.85
N GLU A 42 9.54 -5.14 20.68
CA GLU A 42 9.84 -5.70 22.00
C GLU A 42 8.82 -5.19 23.00
N ARG A 43 8.20 -6.10 23.77
CA ARG A 43 7.07 -5.77 24.64
C ARG A 43 7.30 -6.32 26.04
N LYS A 44 6.91 -5.54 27.04
CA LYS A 44 6.76 -5.97 28.44
C LYS A 44 5.30 -5.77 28.84
N GLY A 45 4.56 -6.86 28.96
CA GLY A 45 3.10 -6.84 29.12
C GLY A 45 2.39 -6.13 27.96
N SER A 46 1.56 -5.14 28.27
CA SER A 46 0.80 -4.35 27.29
C SER A 46 1.59 -3.19 26.66
N ARG A 47 2.83 -2.93 27.09
CA ARG A 47 3.65 -1.80 26.62
C ARG A 47 4.73 -2.25 25.65
N ILE A 48 4.97 -1.44 24.63
CA ILE A 48 6.13 -1.57 23.73
C ILE A 48 7.30 -0.87 24.41
N ILE A 49 8.40 -1.59 24.61
CA ILE A 49 9.62 -1.08 25.27
C ILE A 49 10.74 -0.79 24.25
N GLY A 50 10.67 -1.40 23.07
CA GLY A 50 11.68 -1.24 22.03
C GLY A 50 11.13 -1.63 20.66
N VAL A 51 11.75 -1.10 19.61
CA VAL A 51 11.44 -1.48 18.22
C VAL A 51 12.75 -1.67 17.47
N THR A 52 12.99 -2.91 17.02
CA THR A 52 14.19 -3.32 16.30
C THR A 52 13.85 -3.59 14.84
N TYR A 53 14.63 -3.02 13.92
CA TYR A 53 14.42 -3.18 12.48
C TYR A 53 15.42 -4.19 11.91
N ARG A 54 14.91 -5.21 11.20
CA ARG A 54 15.75 -6.24 10.58
C ARG A 54 15.45 -6.35 9.11
N ILE A 55 16.41 -6.01 8.25
CA ILE A 55 16.30 -6.22 6.80
C ILE A 55 16.65 -7.68 6.51
N LYS A 56 15.79 -8.39 5.76
CA LYS A 56 15.98 -9.79 5.39
C LYS A 56 16.43 -9.95 3.93
N CYS A 57 15.97 -9.09 3.02
CA CYS A 57 16.50 -8.99 1.66
C CYS A 57 16.36 -7.56 1.10
N GLY A 58 17.19 -7.22 0.12
CA GLY A 58 17.11 -5.94 -0.59
C GLY A 58 17.74 -4.74 0.15
N ALA A 59 18.69 -4.96 1.07
CA ALA A 59 19.31 -3.87 1.86
C ALA A 59 19.97 -2.79 0.98
N LYS A 60 20.72 -3.18 -0.07
CA LYS A 60 21.33 -2.24 -1.01
C LYS A 60 20.29 -1.37 -1.71
N ARG A 61 19.19 -1.99 -2.17
CA ARG A 61 18.09 -1.28 -2.83
C ARG A 61 17.36 -0.34 -1.87
N LEU A 62 17.12 -0.77 -0.62
CA LEU A 62 16.51 0.09 0.38
C LEU A 62 17.37 1.34 0.64
N ALA A 63 18.69 1.17 0.71
CA ALA A 63 19.63 2.27 0.85
C ALA A 63 19.62 3.21 -0.36
N GLN A 64 19.59 2.67 -1.58
CA GLN A 64 19.47 3.46 -2.82
C GLN A 64 18.18 4.29 -2.88
N LEU A 65 17.06 3.73 -2.40
CA LEU A 65 15.78 4.43 -2.35
C LEU A 65 15.75 5.51 -1.25
N GLY A 66 16.71 5.52 -0.32
CA GLY A 66 16.72 6.44 0.83
C GLY A 66 15.54 6.24 1.79
N LEU A 67 14.84 5.10 1.71
CA LEU A 67 13.64 4.83 2.48
C LEU A 67 13.96 4.15 3.81
N LYS A 68 13.12 4.39 4.81
CA LYS A 68 13.16 3.70 6.11
C LYS A 68 12.02 2.70 6.22
N ILE A 69 12.25 1.59 6.92
CA ILE A 69 11.19 0.62 7.20
C ILE A 69 10.20 1.28 8.17
N SER A 70 8.94 1.38 7.76
CA SER A 70 7.85 1.83 8.63
C SER A 70 6.58 1.06 8.31
N THR A 71 5.81 0.73 9.35
CA THR A 71 4.46 0.17 9.20
C THR A 71 3.37 1.22 9.35
N THR A 72 3.69 2.45 9.73
CA THR A 72 2.70 3.47 10.11
C THR A 72 1.70 3.78 9.00
N LEU A 73 2.16 3.87 7.75
CA LEU A 73 1.31 4.15 6.59
C LEU A 73 0.33 2.99 6.32
N LEU A 74 0.84 1.74 6.36
CA LEU A 74 0.01 0.55 6.18
C LEU A 74 -0.96 0.33 7.34
N GLU A 75 -0.52 0.57 8.57
CA GLU A 75 -1.37 0.49 9.77
C GLU A 75 -2.50 1.53 9.71
N ARG A 76 -2.19 2.76 9.29
CA ARG A 76 -3.20 3.83 9.09
C ARG A 76 -4.20 3.44 8.00
N LEU A 77 -3.74 2.99 6.84
CA LEU A 77 -4.62 2.54 5.75
C LEU A 77 -5.52 1.39 6.20
N ASN A 78 -4.97 0.40 6.90
CA ASN A 78 -5.73 -0.72 7.44
C ASN A 78 -6.79 -0.25 8.43
N LEU A 79 -6.48 0.70 9.30
CA LEU A 79 -7.47 1.28 10.22
C LEU A 79 -8.59 1.96 9.45
N THR A 80 -8.27 2.82 8.48
CA THR A 80 -9.26 3.49 7.63
C THR A 80 -10.18 2.48 6.94
N LEU A 81 -9.61 1.44 6.34
CA LEU A 81 -10.39 0.39 5.68
C LEU A 81 -11.36 -0.31 6.65
N ARG A 82 -10.92 -0.64 7.88
CA ARG A 82 -11.80 -1.27 8.87
C ARG A 82 -12.90 -0.35 9.39
N GLN A 83 -12.64 0.96 9.46
CA GLN A 83 -13.62 1.96 9.87
C GLN A 83 -14.65 2.24 8.78
N SER A 84 -14.25 2.16 7.51
CA SER A 84 -15.12 2.51 6.38
C SER A 84 -15.83 1.32 5.74
N LEU A 85 -15.32 0.10 5.87
CA LEU A 85 -15.88 -1.10 5.25
C LEU A 85 -16.30 -2.12 6.31
N ALA A 86 -17.62 -2.33 6.41
CA ALA A 86 -18.22 -3.26 7.35
C ALA A 86 -17.61 -4.68 7.29
N PRO A 87 -17.35 -5.31 6.13
CA PRO A 87 -16.80 -6.67 6.10
C PRO A 87 -15.37 -6.79 6.63
N LEU A 88 -14.63 -5.68 6.72
CA LEU A 88 -13.25 -5.68 7.23
C LEU A 88 -13.18 -5.42 8.74
N ALA A 89 -14.29 -5.05 9.36
CA ALA A 89 -14.39 -4.97 10.81
C ALA A 89 -14.32 -6.38 11.44
N ARG A 90 -13.74 -6.48 12.65
CA ARG A 90 -13.45 -7.78 13.29
C ARG A 90 -14.71 -8.59 13.63
N LYS A 91 -15.77 -7.94 14.09
CA LYS A 91 -17.04 -8.56 14.49
C LYS A 91 -18.17 -7.74 13.89
N THR A 92 -18.70 -8.19 12.76
CA THR A 92 -19.72 -7.49 11.98
C THR A 92 -20.72 -8.48 11.41
N LEU A 93 -21.99 -8.08 11.34
CA LEU A 93 -23.01 -8.82 10.62
C LEU A 93 -22.93 -8.58 9.10
N GLY A 94 -22.29 -7.48 8.67
CA GLY A 94 -22.10 -7.12 7.27
C GLY A 94 -20.89 -7.78 6.62
N PHE A 95 -20.70 -9.09 6.81
CA PHE A 95 -19.60 -9.84 6.17
C PHE A 95 -19.90 -10.14 4.70
N SER A 96 -18.86 -10.39 3.92
CA SER A 96 -19.00 -10.79 2.51
C SER A 96 -18.79 -12.30 2.38
N LYS A 97 -19.76 -13.01 1.81
CA LYS A 97 -19.67 -14.47 1.57
C LYS A 97 -18.70 -14.83 0.43
N GLU A 98 -18.57 -13.93 -0.55
CA GLU A 98 -17.74 -14.14 -1.73
C GLU A 98 -16.63 -13.10 -1.83
N ARG A 99 -15.41 -13.57 -2.17
CA ARG A 99 -14.25 -12.70 -2.38
C ARG A 99 -14.47 -11.67 -3.49
N LYS A 100 -15.27 -11.99 -4.51
CA LYS A 100 -15.63 -11.08 -5.61
C LYS A 100 -16.39 -9.86 -5.09
N ASN A 101 -17.33 -10.06 -4.18
CA ASN A 101 -18.15 -8.98 -3.61
C ASN A 101 -17.32 -8.10 -2.68
N LEU A 102 -16.45 -8.70 -1.84
CA LEU A 102 -15.48 -7.93 -1.06
C LEU A 102 -14.57 -7.07 -1.96
N ARG A 103 -14.05 -7.64 -3.05
CA ARG A 103 -13.21 -6.90 -4.00
C ARG A 103 -13.94 -5.70 -4.60
N LYS A 104 -15.20 -5.86 -5.01
CA LYS A 104 -16.02 -4.74 -5.53
C LYS A 104 -16.15 -3.61 -4.50
N GLN A 105 -16.45 -3.94 -3.24
CA GLN A 105 -16.56 -2.93 -2.18
C GLN A 105 -15.24 -2.21 -1.91
N ILE A 106 -14.11 -2.94 -1.88
CA ILE A 106 -12.78 -2.34 -1.70
C ILE A 106 -12.44 -1.42 -2.87
N VAL A 107 -12.68 -1.85 -4.11
CA VAL A 107 -12.38 -1.03 -5.31
C VAL A 107 -13.23 0.24 -5.30
N PHE A 108 -14.52 0.14 -4.98
CA PHE A 108 -15.39 1.30 -4.85
C PHE A 108 -14.88 2.26 -3.77
N PHE A 109 -14.51 1.74 -2.59
CA PHE A 109 -13.97 2.56 -1.52
C PHE A 109 -12.64 3.24 -1.91
N GLN A 110 -11.74 2.53 -2.60
CA GLN A 110 -10.48 3.09 -3.09
C GLN A 110 -10.73 4.24 -4.07
N ALA A 111 -11.65 4.07 -5.01
CA ALA A 111 -12.02 5.12 -5.94
C ALA A 111 -12.62 6.33 -5.19
N PHE A 112 -13.57 6.10 -4.28
CA PHE A 112 -14.17 7.15 -3.46
C PHE A 112 -13.11 7.91 -2.63
N TYR A 113 -12.23 7.18 -1.93
CA TYR A 113 -11.21 7.74 -1.06
C TYR A 113 -10.19 8.61 -1.82
N ASN A 114 -9.83 8.20 -3.03
CA ASN A 114 -8.83 8.87 -3.85
C ASN A 114 -9.39 10.02 -4.69
N PHE A 115 -10.62 9.93 -5.18
CA PHE A 115 -11.14 10.88 -6.16
C PHE A 115 -12.28 11.77 -5.64
N ALA A 116 -13.16 11.22 -4.79
CA ALA A 116 -14.38 11.91 -4.36
C ALA A 116 -14.32 12.43 -2.91
N ARG A 117 -13.33 12.02 -2.11
CA ARG A 117 -13.18 12.45 -0.70
C ARG A 117 -12.01 13.42 -0.52
N PRO A 118 -12.26 14.70 -0.24
CA PRO A 118 -11.20 15.63 0.18
C PRO A 118 -10.60 15.27 1.53
N HIS A 119 -9.30 15.51 1.72
CA HIS A 119 -8.60 15.25 2.99
C HIS A 119 -8.05 16.53 3.58
N MET A 120 -8.23 16.71 4.89
CA MET A 120 -7.77 17.89 5.62
C MET A 120 -6.26 18.10 5.48
N SER A 121 -5.48 17.02 5.51
CA SER A 121 -4.02 17.06 5.45
C SER A 121 -3.46 17.42 4.07
N LEU A 122 -4.31 17.44 3.03
CA LEU A 122 -3.90 17.79 1.66
C LEU A 122 -4.39 19.18 1.26
N ARG A 123 -5.16 19.86 2.12
CA ARG A 123 -5.72 21.18 1.78
C ARG A 123 -4.62 22.20 1.56
N GLU A 124 -4.82 23.02 0.55
CA GLU A 124 -3.91 24.11 0.20
C GLU A 124 -4.52 25.45 0.61
N LYS A 125 -3.67 26.39 0.96
CA LYS A 125 -4.09 27.75 1.28
C LYS A 125 -4.52 28.43 -0.02
N VAL A 126 -5.71 29.00 -0.03
CA VAL A 126 -6.21 29.77 -1.19
C VAL A 126 -5.57 31.16 -1.25
N SER A 127 -5.25 31.73 -0.08
CA SER A 127 -4.60 33.02 0.07
C SER A 127 -3.54 32.96 1.17
N GLU A 128 -2.46 33.74 1.02
CA GLU A 128 -1.49 33.98 2.08
C GLU A 128 -1.99 35.10 3.01
N THR A 129 -3.13 34.86 3.68
CA THR A 129 -3.64 35.82 4.66
C THR A 129 -2.95 35.60 6.00
N THR A 130 -2.45 36.67 6.63
CA THR A 130 -1.73 36.59 7.93
C THR A 130 -2.65 36.23 9.10
N LYS A 131 -3.96 36.48 8.98
CA LYS A 131 -4.93 36.24 10.04
C LYS A 131 -5.49 34.80 9.99
N PRO A 132 -5.36 34.00 11.05
CA PRO A 132 -5.79 32.60 11.06
C PRO A 132 -7.28 32.38 10.74
N PHE A 133 -8.16 33.29 11.17
CA PHE A 133 -9.61 33.17 11.00
C PHE A 133 -10.11 33.55 9.60
N GLU A 134 -9.30 34.24 8.81
CA GLU A 134 -9.63 34.63 7.43
C GLU A 134 -9.05 33.63 6.40
N GLN A 135 -8.26 32.65 6.87
CA GLN A 135 -7.60 31.66 6.01
C GLN A 135 -8.61 30.75 5.33
N ARG A 136 -8.68 30.84 4.01
CA ARG A 136 -9.45 29.91 3.17
C ARG A 136 -8.61 28.72 2.73
N TRP A 137 -9.23 27.55 2.67
CA TRP A 137 -8.60 26.28 2.31
C TRP A 137 -9.28 25.66 1.10
N ALA A 138 -8.49 25.34 0.07
CA ALA A 138 -8.96 24.57 -1.08
C ALA A 138 -9.02 23.08 -0.69
N SER A 139 -10.16 22.45 -1.01
CA SER A 139 -10.30 21.00 -0.87
C SER A 139 -9.40 20.29 -1.86
N LYS A 140 -8.68 19.26 -1.39
CA LYS A 140 -7.79 18.45 -2.22
C LYS A 140 -7.96 16.97 -1.91
N THR A 141 -8.08 16.16 -2.95
CA THR A 141 -8.13 14.70 -2.86
C THR A 141 -6.73 14.09 -3.10
N PRO A 142 -6.49 12.82 -2.73
CA PRO A 142 -5.23 12.15 -3.04
C PRO A 142 -4.99 12.04 -4.55
N GLY A 143 -6.04 11.84 -5.34
CA GLY A 143 -5.98 11.84 -6.80
C GLY A 143 -5.52 13.20 -7.34
N MET A 144 -6.00 14.31 -6.77
CA MET A 144 -5.51 15.64 -7.12
C MET A 144 -4.05 15.86 -6.70
N ALA A 145 -3.67 15.43 -5.50
CA ALA A 145 -2.28 15.53 -5.04
C ALA A 145 -1.30 14.68 -5.87
N ALA A 146 -1.77 13.58 -6.45
CA ALA A 146 -1.02 12.73 -7.37
C ALA A 146 -1.06 13.21 -8.84
N GLY A 147 -1.80 14.29 -9.15
CA GLY A 147 -1.95 14.79 -10.52
C GLY A 147 -2.80 13.89 -11.43
N LEU A 148 -3.63 13.01 -10.87
CA LEU A 148 -4.50 12.10 -11.63
C LEU A 148 -5.84 12.74 -12.04
N THR A 149 -6.25 13.81 -11.34
CA THR A 149 -7.45 14.59 -11.59
C THR A 149 -7.21 16.01 -11.10
N ASP A 150 -7.92 16.99 -11.65
CA ASP A 150 -7.84 18.41 -11.30
C ASP A 150 -8.96 18.85 -10.35
N HIS A 151 -9.97 18.02 -10.14
CA HIS A 151 -11.14 18.30 -9.31
C HIS A 151 -11.56 17.12 -8.43
N VAL A 152 -12.45 17.41 -7.47
CA VAL A 152 -13.10 16.41 -6.62
C VAL A 152 -14.26 15.79 -7.40
N TRP A 153 -14.24 14.47 -7.58
CA TRP A 153 -15.28 13.79 -8.34
C TRP A 153 -16.62 13.79 -7.61
N THR A 154 -17.68 13.99 -8.37
CA THR A 154 -19.05 13.74 -7.96
C THR A 154 -19.33 12.23 -7.89
N PHE A 155 -20.39 11.84 -7.18
CA PHE A 155 -20.83 10.45 -7.16
C PHE A 155 -21.24 9.92 -8.54
N ARG A 156 -21.78 10.80 -9.41
CA ARG A 156 -22.11 10.43 -10.79
C ARG A 156 -20.84 10.04 -11.53
N GLU A 157 -19.83 10.89 -11.54
CA GLU A 157 -18.54 10.60 -12.18
C GLU A 157 -17.93 9.32 -11.62
N LEU A 158 -17.91 9.17 -10.30
CA LEU A 158 -17.38 7.96 -9.66
C LEU A 158 -18.03 6.66 -10.16
N LEU A 159 -19.33 6.68 -10.48
CA LEU A 159 -20.08 5.51 -10.93
C LEU A 159 -20.10 5.33 -12.45
N THR A 160 -19.89 6.39 -13.22
CA THR A 160 -20.01 6.37 -14.69
C THR A 160 -18.67 6.46 -15.41
N VAL A 161 -17.59 6.85 -14.74
CA VAL A 161 -16.27 6.95 -15.36
C VAL A 161 -15.86 5.59 -15.91
N LYS A 162 -15.61 5.58 -17.22
CA LYS A 162 -15.02 4.44 -17.91
C LYS A 162 -13.51 4.52 -17.73
N LEU A 163 -13.00 3.83 -16.72
CA LEU A 163 -11.57 3.58 -16.63
C LEU A 163 -11.19 2.65 -17.79
N ALA A 164 -10.21 3.05 -18.61
CA ALA A 164 -9.63 2.14 -19.57
C ALA A 164 -9.15 0.89 -18.81
N GLN A 165 -9.51 -0.30 -19.29
CA GLN A 165 -9.02 -1.52 -18.67
C GLN A 165 -7.50 -1.55 -18.82
N ALA A 166 -6.78 -1.76 -17.72
CA ALA A 166 -5.35 -1.99 -17.79
C ALA A 166 -5.09 -3.22 -18.68
N PRO A 167 -4.08 -3.19 -19.56
CA PRO A 167 -3.73 -4.32 -20.42
C PRO A 167 -3.38 -5.58 -19.63
#